data_AF-A0A935P1G7-F1
#
_entry.id   AF-A0A935P1G7-F1
#
_cell.length_a   1.000
_cell.length_b   1.000
_cell.length_c   1.000
_cell.angle_alpha   90.00
_cell.angle_beta   90.00
_cell.angle_gamma   90.00
#
_symmetry.space_group_name_H-M   'P 1'
#
loop_
_entity.id
_entity.type
_entity.pdbx_description
1 polymer ?
#
loop_
_entity_poly.entity_id
_entity_poly.type
_entity_poly.pdbx_seq_one_letter_code
_entity_poly.pdbx_strand_id
1 'polypeptide(L)'
;MSTASSSPAPQLRTIATAPVARRNAFAVYVGRIREFDRSDWIVYAIWIGTMLGLVLSTGGFLIAGASAGVRFPAEAWMVPAGALVFSTSIAIDTIGHRTIYKEILRGGEALVHHITIFCGVTSVIFLILAFEFPSLWIPAMVLTVMSFVYSMVDEVFHWRRYITAGSDPVEMWSHVGILVGHGVMMLGWWRFFQLGYAGVAETLVALGLR
;
A
#
# COMPACT_ATOMS: atom_id res chain seq x y z
N MET A 1 -37.12 -58.66 -25.79
CA MET A 1 -35.65 -58.57 -25.90
C MET A 1 -35.32 -57.15 -26.34
N SER A 2 -34.87 -56.31 -25.40
CA SER A 2 -34.54 -54.89 -25.64
C SER A 2 -33.03 -54.75 -25.61
N THR A 3 -32.43 -54.33 -26.72
CA THR A 3 -30.98 -54.12 -26.86
C THR A 3 -30.62 -52.72 -26.36
N ALA A 4 -30.00 -52.64 -25.18
CA ALA A 4 -29.45 -51.41 -24.64
C ALA A 4 -28.21 -51.00 -25.45
N SER A 5 -28.31 -49.82 -26.09
CA SER A 5 -27.20 -49.12 -26.74
C SER A 5 -26.32 -48.47 -25.66
N SER A 6 -25.09 -48.95 -25.49
CA SER A 6 -24.08 -48.34 -24.62
C SER A 6 -23.37 -47.21 -25.35
N SER A 7 -23.65 -45.96 -25.01
CA SER A 7 -22.86 -44.81 -25.44
C SER A 7 -21.43 -44.90 -24.87
N PRO A 8 -20.37 -44.66 -25.67
CA PRO A 8 -19.01 -44.61 -25.16
C PRO A 8 -18.79 -43.36 -24.30
N ALA A 9 -18.06 -43.53 -23.20
CA ALA A 9 -17.66 -42.46 -22.30
C ALA A 9 -16.83 -41.38 -23.05
N PRO A 10 -16.97 -40.09 -22.70
CA PRO A 10 -16.21 -39.02 -23.32
C PRO A 10 -14.73 -39.18 -22.99
N GLN A 11 -13.91 -39.37 -24.03
CA GLN A 11 -12.46 -39.38 -23.90
C GLN A 11 -11.99 -37.99 -23.43
N LEU A 12 -11.43 -37.93 -22.22
CA LEU A 12 -10.68 -36.78 -21.71
C LEU A 12 -9.53 -36.49 -22.69
N ARG A 13 -9.72 -35.48 -23.55
CA ARG A 13 -8.64 -34.90 -24.32
C ARG A 13 -7.67 -34.26 -23.35
N THR A 14 -6.56 -34.94 -23.09
CA THR A 14 -5.37 -34.34 -22.48
C THR A 14 -4.93 -33.18 -23.36
N ILE A 15 -5.25 -31.95 -22.96
CA ILE A 15 -4.73 -30.74 -23.59
C ILE A 15 -3.24 -30.72 -23.23
N ALA A 16 -2.40 -31.07 -24.20
CA ALA A 16 -0.97 -30.85 -24.10
C ALA A 16 -0.74 -29.35 -23.85
N THR A 17 -0.33 -29.00 -22.64
CA THR A 17 0.12 -27.64 -22.31
C THR A 17 1.37 -27.37 -23.12
N ALA A 18 1.25 -26.55 -24.17
CA ALA A 18 2.41 -26.00 -24.85
C ALA A 18 3.35 -25.36 -23.80
N PRO A 19 4.67 -25.44 -23.98
CA PRO A 19 5.60 -24.82 -23.06
C PRO A 19 5.41 -23.30 -23.16
N VAL A 20 4.67 -22.74 -22.19
CA VAL A 20 4.55 -21.30 -22.01
C VAL A 20 5.97 -20.81 -21.77
N ALA A 21 6.53 -20.07 -22.73
CA ALA A 21 7.74 -19.31 -22.50
C ALA A 21 7.55 -18.55 -21.18
N ARG A 22 8.38 -18.83 -20.16
CA ARG A 22 8.31 -18.19 -18.84
C ARG A 22 8.58 -16.69 -19.00
N ARG A 23 7.60 -15.94 -19.48
CA ARG A 23 7.58 -14.49 -19.30
C ARG A 23 7.55 -14.26 -17.80
N ASN A 24 8.48 -13.45 -17.31
CA ASN A 24 8.52 -13.05 -15.91
C ASN A 24 7.14 -12.47 -15.54
N ALA A 25 6.40 -13.14 -14.65
CA ALA A 25 5.04 -12.76 -14.27
C ALA A 25 4.97 -11.29 -13.82
N PHE A 26 5.98 -10.84 -13.07
CA PHE A 26 6.13 -9.44 -12.67
C PHE A 26 6.22 -8.48 -13.87
N ALA A 27 7.03 -8.82 -14.87
CA ALA A 27 7.20 -7.98 -16.06
C ALA A 27 5.91 -7.93 -16.90
N VAL A 28 5.15 -9.04 -16.94
CA VAL A 28 3.82 -9.07 -17.58
C VAL A 28 2.86 -8.17 -16.81
N TYR A 29 2.79 -8.34 -15.49
CA TYR A 29 1.91 -7.58 -14.60
C TYR A 29 2.15 -6.07 -14.70
N VAL A 30 3.40 -5.62 -14.50
CA VAL A 30 3.78 -4.20 -14.63
C VAL A 30 3.60 -3.70 -16.06
N GLY A 31 3.82 -4.55 -17.06
CA GLY A 31 3.63 -4.22 -18.47
C GLY A 31 2.19 -3.82 -18.82
N ARG A 32 1.20 -4.22 -18.01
CA ARG A 32 -0.21 -3.83 -18.16
C ARG A 32 -0.46 -2.34 -17.91
N ILE A 33 0.50 -1.58 -17.36
CA ILE A 33 0.39 -0.13 -17.28
C ILE A 33 0.13 0.54 -18.65
N ARG A 34 0.50 -0.15 -19.75
CA ARG A 34 0.21 0.29 -21.12
C ARG A 34 -1.28 0.18 -21.50
N GLU A 35 -2.07 -0.54 -20.73
CA GLU A 35 -3.53 -0.70 -20.89
C GLU A 35 -4.30 0.45 -20.24
N PHE A 36 -3.64 1.36 -19.52
CA PHE A 36 -4.27 2.50 -18.86
C PHE A 36 -4.91 3.44 -19.87
N ASP A 37 -6.15 3.84 -19.60
CA ASP A 37 -6.77 4.99 -20.24
C ASP A 37 -6.34 6.31 -19.55
N ARG A 38 -6.86 7.43 -20.04
CA ARG A 38 -6.55 8.76 -19.48
C ARG A 38 -7.00 8.89 -18.02
N SER A 39 -8.14 8.30 -17.65
CA SER A 39 -8.66 8.34 -16.28
C SER A 39 -7.79 7.53 -15.33
N ASP A 40 -7.34 6.35 -15.78
CA ASP A 40 -6.38 5.52 -15.07
C ASP A 40 -5.07 6.26 -14.80
N TRP A 41 -4.51 6.93 -15.81
CA TRP A 41 -3.30 7.74 -15.65
C TRP A 41 -3.47 8.88 -14.66
N ILE A 42 -4.59 9.60 -14.71
CA ILE A 42 -4.86 10.71 -13.78
C ILE A 42 -4.89 10.19 -12.35
N VAL A 43 -5.68 9.14 -12.09
CA VAL A 43 -5.81 8.56 -10.75
C VAL A 43 -4.48 7.99 -10.26
N TYR A 44 -3.76 7.27 -11.11
CA TYR A 44 -2.44 6.73 -10.78
C TYR A 44 -1.43 7.84 -10.44
N ALA A 45 -1.32 8.86 -11.28
CA ALA A 45 -0.39 9.96 -11.05
C ALA A 45 -0.71 10.74 -9.77
N ILE A 46 -1.99 11.01 -9.49
CA ILE A 46 -2.41 11.69 -8.27
C ILE A 46 -2.07 10.84 -7.04
N TRP A 47 -2.45 9.56 -7.02
CA TRP A 47 -2.21 8.71 -5.85
C TRP A 47 -0.73 8.43 -5.61
N ILE A 48 0.00 7.98 -6.63
CA ILE A 48 1.42 7.67 -6.49
C ILE A 48 2.22 8.95 -6.25
N GLY A 49 1.86 10.05 -6.90
CA GLY A 49 2.45 11.36 -6.66
C GLY A 49 2.24 11.84 -5.21
N THR A 50 1.05 11.62 -4.63
CA THR A 50 0.77 11.95 -3.22
C THR A 50 1.67 11.14 -2.28
N MET A 51 1.79 9.83 -2.52
CA MET A 51 2.60 8.94 -1.69
C MET A 51 4.10 9.23 -1.81
N LEU A 52 4.60 9.49 -3.03
CA LEU A 52 5.97 9.97 -3.24
C LEU A 52 6.19 11.35 -2.61
N GLY A 53 5.18 12.23 -2.61
CA GLY A 53 5.21 13.49 -1.89
C GLY A 53 5.44 13.30 -0.40
N LEU A 54 4.81 12.30 0.22
CA LEU A 54 5.07 11.93 1.62
C LEU A 54 6.52 11.47 1.84
N VAL A 55 7.03 10.59 0.97
CA VAL A 55 8.42 10.10 1.04
C VAL A 55 9.41 11.26 0.92
N LEU A 56 9.22 12.11 -0.09
CA LEU A 56 10.13 13.23 -0.37
C LEU A 56 10.05 14.32 0.68
N SER A 57 8.86 14.63 1.21
CA SER A 57 8.71 15.65 2.25
C SER A 57 9.32 15.18 3.58
N THR A 58 8.98 13.98 4.04
CA THR A 58 9.53 13.45 5.30
C THR A 58 11.01 13.12 5.19
N GLY A 59 11.43 12.42 4.15
CA GLY A 59 12.83 12.07 3.90
C GLY A 59 13.68 13.30 3.60
N GLY A 60 13.20 14.21 2.75
CA GLY A 60 13.87 15.46 2.43
C GLY A 60 14.08 16.35 3.64
N PHE A 61 13.10 16.46 4.53
CA PHE A 61 13.24 17.21 5.79
C PHE A 61 14.34 16.62 6.68
N LEU A 62 14.34 15.29 6.88
CA LEU A 62 15.37 14.62 7.68
C LEU A 62 16.77 14.74 7.07
N ILE A 63 16.87 14.58 5.74
CA ILE A 63 18.15 14.74 5.01
C ILE A 63 18.65 16.18 5.14
N ALA A 64 17.79 17.18 4.96
CA ALA A 64 18.16 18.58 5.09
C ALA A 64 18.69 18.88 6.51
N GLY A 65 17.98 18.45 7.55
CA GLY A 65 18.45 18.60 8.94
C GLY A 65 19.77 17.86 9.20
N ALA A 66 19.88 16.61 8.76
CA ALA A 66 21.10 15.82 8.91
C ALA A 66 22.30 16.46 8.19
N SER A 67 22.08 17.02 7.01
CA SER A 67 23.12 17.74 6.25
C SER A 67 23.60 19.02 6.95
N ALA A 68 22.76 19.60 7.81
CA ALA A 68 23.09 20.73 8.67
C ALA A 68 23.60 20.33 10.06
N GLY A 69 23.86 19.04 10.31
CA GLY A 69 24.43 18.52 11.55
C GLY A 69 23.41 18.11 12.63
N VAL A 70 22.11 18.17 12.33
CA VAL A 70 21.07 17.68 13.25
C VAL A 70 21.13 16.16 13.36
N ARG A 71 21.02 15.62 14.58
CA ARG A 71 20.98 14.17 14.82
C ARG A 71 19.55 13.74 15.08
N PHE A 72 19.05 12.88 14.21
CA PHE A 72 17.74 12.26 14.38
C PHE A 72 17.86 10.87 15.01
N PRO A 73 16.87 10.44 15.81
CA PRO A 73 16.74 9.05 16.20
C PRO A 73 16.50 8.17 14.96
N ALA A 74 16.93 6.91 15.01
CA ALA A 74 16.77 5.98 13.89
C ALA A 74 15.29 5.80 13.48
N GLU A 75 14.39 5.90 14.46
CA GLU A 75 12.96 5.73 14.29
C GLU A 75 12.32 6.85 13.45
N ALA A 76 12.90 8.06 13.42
CA ALA A 76 12.45 9.12 12.52
C ALA A 76 12.62 8.69 11.05
N TRP A 77 13.70 7.97 10.72
CA TRP A 77 13.98 7.47 9.37
C TRP A 77 13.05 6.32 8.94
N MET A 78 12.40 5.65 9.90
CA MET A 78 11.42 4.61 9.58
C MET A 78 10.18 5.19 8.91
N VAL A 79 9.87 6.48 9.13
CA VAL A 79 8.75 7.16 8.47
C VAL A 79 8.94 7.19 6.94
N PRO A 80 9.97 7.85 6.38
CA PRO A 80 10.18 7.86 4.92
C PRO A 80 10.53 6.48 4.36
N ALA A 81 11.21 5.62 5.12
CA ALA A 81 11.53 4.26 4.67
C ALA A 81 10.28 3.39 4.52
N GLY A 82 9.40 3.37 5.53
CA GLY A 82 8.12 2.68 5.47
C GLY A 82 7.21 3.27 4.38
N ALA A 83 7.17 4.61 4.27
CA ALA A 83 6.44 5.29 3.21
C ALA A 83 6.93 4.91 1.81
N LEU A 84 8.25 4.74 1.62
CA LEU A 84 8.81 4.33 0.33
C LEU A 84 8.38 2.91 -0.04
N VAL A 85 8.52 1.96 0.88
CA VAL A 85 8.07 0.57 0.68
C VAL A 85 6.58 0.52 0.36
N PHE A 86 5.78 1.25 1.13
CA PHE A 86 4.34 1.38 0.91
C PHE A 86 4.03 1.97 -0.47
N SER A 87 4.67 3.08 -0.84
CA SER A 87 4.46 3.77 -2.12
C SER A 87 4.79 2.89 -3.31
N THR A 88 5.92 2.20 -3.28
CA THR A 88 6.33 1.28 -4.35
C THR A 88 5.35 0.12 -4.48
N SER A 89 4.89 -0.41 -3.35
CA SER A 89 3.95 -1.54 -3.33
C SER A 89 2.57 -1.15 -3.85
N ILE A 90 2.02 -0.01 -3.41
CA ILE A 90 0.78 0.55 -3.96
C ILE A 90 0.92 0.87 -5.45
N ALA A 91 2.06 1.38 -5.90
CA ALA A 91 2.27 1.67 -7.32
C ALA A 91 2.13 0.40 -8.17
N ILE A 92 2.69 -0.72 -7.71
CA ILE A 92 2.54 -2.00 -8.39
C ILE A 92 1.08 -2.48 -8.31
N ASP A 93 0.52 -2.54 -7.10
CA ASP A 93 -0.86 -3.01 -6.86
C ASP A 93 -1.90 -2.26 -7.71
N THR A 94 -1.78 -0.93 -7.77
CA THR A 94 -2.68 -0.07 -8.54
C THR A 94 -2.72 -0.45 -10.02
N ILE A 95 -1.64 -0.99 -10.60
CA ILE A 95 -1.66 -1.47 -11.99
C ILE A 95 -2.73 -2.57 -12.15
N GLY A 96 -2.80 -3.53 -11.23
CA GLY A 96 -3.81 -4.58 -11.24
C GLY A 96 -5.22 -4.02 -11.03
N HIS A 97 -5.39 -3.11 -10.07
CA HIS A 97 -6.68 -2.46 -9.81
C HIS A 97 -7.24 -1.70 -11.01
N ARG A 98 -6.36 -1.11 -11.82
CA ARG A 98 -6.72 -0.35 -13.02
C ARG A 98 -6.65 -1.18 -14.30
N THR A 99 -6.48 -2.50 -14.24
CA THR A 99 -6.46 -3.36 -15.44
C THR A 99 -7.24 -4.65 -15.23
N ILE A 100 -6.80 -5.49 -14.30
CA ILE A 100 -7.31 -6.85 -14.08
C ILE A 100 -8.58 -6.84 -13.22
N TYR A 101 -8.62 -6.00 -12.18
CA TYR A 101 -9.61 -6.13 -11.09
C TYR A 101 -10.69 -5.06 -11.05
N LYS A 102 -10.80 -4.20 -12.08
CA LYS A 102 -11.72 -3.04 -12.12
C LYS A 102 -13.15 -3.37 -11.67
N GLU A 103 -13.72 -4.46 -12.19
CA GLU A 103 -15.12 -4.83 -11.91
C GLU A 103 -15.31 -5.48 -10.54
N ILE A 104 -14.31 -6.22 -10.05
CA ILE A 104 -14.38 -6.89 -8.74
C ILE A 104 -14.27 -5.86 -7.61
N LEU A 105 -13.45 -4.82 -7.78
CA LEU A 105 -13.26 -3.75 -6.81
C LEU A 105 -14.52 -2.91 -6.55
N ARG A 106 -15.47 -2.90 -7.49
CA ARG A 106 -16.79 -2.26 -7.30
C ARG A 106 -17.63 -2.96 -6.22
N GLY A 107 -17.24 -4.16 -5.79
CA GLY A 107 -17.93 -5.01 -4.80
C GLY A 107 -17.73 -4.67 -3.32
N GLY A 108 -17.20 -3.49 -2.98
CA GLY A 108 -17.08 -3.01 -1.59
C GLY A 108 -15.64 -2.86 -1.08
N GLU A 109 -14.67 -3.48 -1.75
CA GLU A 109 -13.23 -3.35 -1.44
C GLU A 109 -12.77 -1.89 -1.51
N ALA A 110 -13.26 -1.14 -2.50
CA ALA A 110 -13.00 0.30 -2.60
C ALA A 110 -13.45 1.10 -1.36
N LEU A 111 -14.52 0.69 -0.67
CA LEU A 111 -14.94 1.37 0.57
C LEU A 111 -13.96 1.08 1.71
N VAL A 112 -13.50 -0.17 1.82
CA VAL A 112 -12.48 -0.58 2.82
C VAL A 112 -11.18 0.20 2.61
N HIS A 113 -10.75 0.39 1.35
CA HIS A 113 -9.59 1.22 1.01
C HIS A 113 -9.78 2.66 1.48
N HIS A 114 -10.90 3.30 1.15
CA HIS A 114 -11.16 4.68 1.56
C HIS A 114 -11.19 4.86 3.08
N ILE A 115 -11.80 3.92 3.81
CA ILE A 115 -11.82 3.96 5.28
C ILE A 115 -10.40 3.80 5.84
N THR A 116 -9.62 2.85 5.31
CA THR A 116 -8.22 2.64 5.72
C THR A 116 -7.39 3.91 5.53
N ILE A 117 -7.50 4.54 4.35
CA ILE A 117 -6.81 5.79 4.02
C ILE A 117 -7.23 6.92 4.96
N PHE A 118 -8.54 7.09 5.16
CA PHE A 118 -9.06 8.11 6.07
C PHE A 118 -8.50 7.92 7.49
N CYS A 119 -8.62 6.72 8.04
CA CYS A 119 -8.09 6.39 9.36
C CYS A 119 -6.57 6.65 9.45
N GLY A 120 -5.80 6.16 8.47
CA GLY A 120 -4.34 6.35 8.42
C GLY A 120 -3.94 7.83 8.37
N VAL A 121 -4.44 8.58 7.40
CA VAL A 121 -4.09 10.00 7.21
C VAL A 121 -4.54 10.85 8.40
N THR A 122 -5.79 10.72 8.83
CA THR A 122 -6.31 11.51 9.95
C THR A 122 -5.58 11.17 11.25
N SER A 123 -5.18 9.92 11.46
CA SER A 123 -4.40 9.55 12.65
C SER A 123 -3.06 10.28 12.72
N VAL A 124 -2.33 10.40 11.60
CA VAL A 124 -1.04 11.11 11.56
C VAL A 124 -1.23 12.60 11.78
N ILE A 125 -2.27 13.21 11.18
CA ILE A 125 -2.61 14.62 11.40
C ILE A 125 -2.87 14.87 12.89
N PHE A 126 -3.69 14.04 13.54
CA PHE A 126 -3.98 14.17 14.97
C PHE A 126 -2.75 13.93 15.83
N LEU A 127 -1.86 13.01 15.43
CA LEU A 127 -0.61 12.77 16.15
C LEU A 127 0.32 13.99 16.10
N ILE A 128 0.43 14.65 14.94
CA ILE A 128 1.19 15.90 14.80
C ILE A 128 0.56 17.01 15.65
N LEU A 129 -0.77 17.18 15.56
CA LEU A 129 -1.50 18.19 16.33
C LEU A 129 -1.46 17.91 17.84
N ALA A 130 -1.26 16.65 18.25
CA ALA A 130 -1.12 16.29 19.66
C ALA A 130 0.13 16.89 20.33
N PHE A 131 1.07 17.43 19.54
CA PHE A 131 2.18 18.21 20.09
C PHE A 131 1.70 19.51 20.76
N GLU A 132 0.70 20.18 20.16
CA GLU A 132 0.11 21.41 20.71
C GLU A 132 -1.13 21.12 21.58
N PHE A 133 -1.92 20.11 21.18
CA PHE A 133 -3.15 19.73 21.85
C PHE A 133 -3.07 18.28 22.35
N PRO A 134 -2.46 18.02 23.52
CA PRO A 134 -2.12 16.67 23.96
C PRO A 134 -3.26 15.66 23.89
N SER A 135 -4.51 16.06 24.18
CA SER A 135 -5.66 15.14 24.14
C SER A 135 -5.89 14.48 22.77
N LEU A 136 -5.35 15.03 21.67
CA LEU A 136 -5.48 14.46 20.32
C LEU A 136 -4.69 13.16 20.10
N TRP A 137 -3.77 12.78 21.00
CA TRP A 137 -3.10 11.48 20.88
C TRP A 137 -4.10 10.31 21.02
N ILE A 138 -5.18 10.49 21.78
CA ILE A 138 -6.22 9.45 21.99
C ILE A 138 -6.94 9.13 20.67
N PRO A 139 -7.59 10.09 19.99
CA PRO A 139 -8.23 9.80 18.70
C PRO A 139 -7.21 9.40 17.62
N ALA A 140 -5.96 9.92 17.66
CA ALA A 140 -4.90 9.45 16.78
C ALA A 140 -4.63 7.94 16.95
N MET A 141 -4.58 7.46 18.19
CA MET A 141 -4.36 6.04 18.50
C MET A 141 -5.51 5.18 18.01
N VAL A 142 -6.75 5.58 18.29
CA VAL A 142 -7.94 4.86 17.83
C VAL A 142 -7.94 4.74 16.31
N LEU A 143 -7.70 5.84 15.60
CA LEU A 143 -7.67 5.84 14.13
C LEU A 143 -6.49 5.03 13.57
N THR A 144 -5.33 5.05 14.23
CA THR A 144 -4.20 4.17 13.85
C THR A 144 -4.60 2.70 13.98
N VAL A 145 -5.20 2.30 15.10
CA VAL A 145 -5.64 0.91 15.29
C VAL A 145 -6.68 0.53 14.24
N MET A 146 -7.63 1.42 13.95
CA MET A 146 -8.63 1.19 12.91
C MET A 146 -8.02 1.06 11.52
N SER A 147 -6.96 1.82 11.18
CA SER A 147 -6.29 1.67 9.88
C SER A 147 -5.65 0.29 9.73
N PHE A 148 -5.07 -0.27 10.80
CA PHE A 148 -4.58 -1.65 10.79
C PHE A 148 -5.70 -2.68 10.68
N VAL A 149 -6.80 -2.51 11.43
CA VAL A 149 -7.95 -3.42 11.35
C VAL A 149 -8.50 -3.45 9.93
N TYR A 150 -8.73 -2.31 9.29
CA TYR A 150 -9.22 -2.27 7.91
C TYR A 150 -8.18 -2.76 6.90
N SER A 151 -6.88 -2.58 7.14
CA SER A 151 -5.82 -3.21 6.33
C SER A 151 -5.87 -4.75 6.41
N MET A 152 -6.20 -5.32 7.57
CA MET A 152 -6.39 -6.78 7.71
C MET A 152 -7.65 -7.27 7.01
N VAL A 153 -8.74 -6.50 7.10
CA VAL A 153 -9.98 -6.82 6.37
C VAL A 153 -9.72 -6.80 4.87
N ASP A 154 -8.98 -5.80 4.38
CA ASP A 154 -8.54 -5.71 3.00
C ASP A 154 -7.75 -6.96 2.59
N GLU A 155 -6.71 -7.31 3.36
CA GLU A 155 -5.88 -8.49 3.12
C GLU A 155 -6.71 -9.78 2.98
N VAL A 156 -7.77 -9.95 3.78
CA VAL A 156 -8.69 -11.09 3.65
C VAL A 156 -9.40 -11.11 2.29
N PHE A 157 -9.79 -9.96 1.73
CA PHE A 157 -10.36 -9.90 0.38
C PHE A 157 -9.35 -10.36 -0.68
N HIS A 158 -8.10 -9.90 -0.59
CA HIS A 158 -7.03 -10.32 -1.51
C HIS A 158 -6.73 -11.82 -1.43
N TRP A 159 -6.59 -12.37 -0.22
CA TRP A 159 -6.39 -13.83 -0.04
C TRP A 159 -7.57 -14.64 -0.52
N ARG A 160 -8.80 -14.20 -0.25
CA ARG A 160 -9.99 -14.88 -0.75
C ARG A 160 -10.01 -14.88 -2.27
N ARG A 161 -9.71 -13.75 -2.90
CA ARG A 161 -9.61 -13.64 -4.37
C ARG A 161 -8.51 -14.55 -4.90
N TYR A 162 -7.34 -14.59 -4.25
CA TYR A 162 -6.24 -15.47 -4.61
C TYR A 162 -6.63 -16.95 -4.60
N ILE A 163 -7.28 -17.41 -3.52
CA ILE A 163 -7.65 -18.81 -3.34
C ILE A 163 -8.79 -19.22 -4.28
N THR A 164 -9.81 -18.36 -4.43
CA THR A 164 -11.05 -18.74 -5.13
C THR A 164 -11.07 -18.40 -6.62
N ALA A 165 -10.33 -17.38 -7.04
CA ALA A 165 -10.32 -16.87 -8.41
C ALA A 165 -8.93 -16.87 -9.05
N GLY A 166 -7.88 -17.28 -8.32
CA GLY A 166 -6.52 -17.44 -8.85
C GLY A 166 -5.86 -16.10 -9.21
N SER A 167 -5.96 -15.09 -8.34
CA SER A 167 -5.27 -13.81 -8.59
C SER A 167 -3.75 -13.93 -8.70
N ASP A 168 -3.12 -12.90 -9.26
CA ASP A 168 -1.69 -12.91 -9.57
C ASP A 168 -0.84 -12.87 -8.27
N PRO A 169 0.17 -13.74 -8.12
CA PRO A 169 1.11 -13.68 -7.00
C PRO A 169 1.78 -12.30 -6.81
N VAL A 170 1.92 -11.51 -7.88
CA VAL A 170 2.48 -10.16 -7.82
C VAL A 170 1.61 -9.24 -6.95
N GLU A 171 0.28 -9.34 -7.07
CA GLU A 171 -0.68 -8.59 -6.24
C GLU A 171 -0.50 -8.96 -4.75
N MET A 172 -0.39 -10.25 -4.46
CA MET A 172 -0.22 -10.72 -3.08
C MET A 172 1.09 -10.22 -2.46
N TRP A 173 2.18 -10.19 -3.23
CA TRP A 173 3.45 -9.64 -2.76
C TRP A 173 3.43 -8.12 -2.60
N SER A 174 2.71 -7.38 -3.46
CA SER A 174 2.50 -5.95 -3.22
C SER A 174 1.71 -5.72 -1.93
N HIS A 175 0.72 -6.55 -1.61
CA HIS A 175 -0.04 -6.45 -0.37
C HIS A 175 0.79 -6.66 0.89
N VAL A 176 1.70 -7.64 0.87
CA VAL A 176 2.70 -7.80 1.94
C VAL A 176 3.53 -6.53 2.09
N GLY A 177 4.01 -5.94 0.99
CA GLY A 177 4.77 -4.70 1.00
C GLY A 177 3.96 -3.50 1.51
N ILE A 178 2.67 -3.40 1.16
CA ILE A 178 1.74 -2.39 1.67
C ILE A 178 1.62 -2.52 3.19
N LEU A 179 1.34 -3.72 3.70
CA LEU A 179 1.19 -3.95 5.13
C LEU A 179 2.46 -3.66 5.92
N VAL A 180 3.62 -4.13 5.43
CA VAL A 180 4.92 -3.89 6.07
C VAL A 180 5.26 -2.40 6.04
N GLY A 181 5.11 -1.74 4.89
CA GLY A 181 5.39 -0.32 4.73
C GLY A 181 4.50 0.54 5.63
N HIS A 182 3.19 0.25 5.67
CA HIS A 182 2.23 0.91 6.55
C HIS A 182 2.61 0.70 8.02
N GLY A 183 2.93 -0.54 8.41
CA GLY A 183 3.38 -0.89 9.76
C GLY A 183 4.60 -0.11 10.22
N VAL A 184 5.69 -0.17 9.43
CA VAL A 184 6.95 0.53 9.73
C VAL A 184 6.74 2.03 9.79
N MET A 185 6.00 2.61 8.84
CA MET A 185 5.72 4.03 8.79
C MET A 185 4.92 4.50 10.02
N MET A 186 3.84 3.80 10.38
CA MET A 186 2.99 4.18 11.52
C MET A 186 3.71 4.02 12.85
N LEU A 187 4.45 2.93 13.05
CA LEU A 187 5.26 2.74 14.26
C LEU A 187 6.39 3.77 14.35
N GLY A 188 7.01 4.12 13.22
CA GLY A 188 7.98 5.22 13.14
C GLY A 188 7.37 6.55 13.58
N TRP A 189 6.19 6.90 13.07
CA TRP A 189 5.46 8.11 13.48
C TRP A 189 5.15 8.14 14.97
N TRP A 190 4.60 7.05 15.51
CA TRP A 190 4.28 6.93 16.93
C TRP A 190 5.51 7.05 17.81
N ARG A 191 6.60 6.37 17.44
CA ARG A 191 7.82 6.45 18.22
C ARG A 191 8.46 7.83 18.12
N PHE A 192 8.43 8.46 16.95
CA PHE A 192 8.95 9.81 16.77
C PHE A 192 8.16 10.85 17.60
N PHE A 193 6.83 10.71 17.66
CA PHE A 193 5.97 11.50 18.54
C PHE A 193 6.32 11.30 20.03
N GLN A 194 6.48 10.06 20.49
CA GLN A 194 6.85 9.77 21.88
C GLN A 194 8.21 10.37 22.28
N LEU A 195 9.11 10.53 21.31
CA LEU A 195 10.41 11.18 21.49
C LEU A 195 10.32 12.72 21.37
N GLY A 196 9.12 13.28 21.29
CA GLY A 196 8.89 14.72 21.19
C GLY A 196 9.31 15.32 19.85
N TYR A 197 9.30 14.53 18.77
CA TYR A 197 9.78 14.95 17.45
C TYR A 197 11.23 15.50 17.46
N ALA A 198 12.11 14.81 18.18
CA ALA A 198 13.52 15.19 18.34
C ALA A 198 14.22 15.55 17.00
N GLY A 199 14.88 16.70 16.93
CA GLY A 199 15.57 17.19 15.73
C GLY A 199 14.73 18.11 14.85
N VAL A 200 13.39 18.17 15.02
CA VAL A 200 12.54 19.04 14.19
C VAL A 200 12.82 20.52 14.46
N ALA A 201 12.89 20.94 15.72
CA ALA A 201 13.14 22.33 16.08
C ALA A 201 14.53 22.79 15.62
N GLU A 202 15.54 21.95 15.83
CA GLU A 202 16.92 22.20 15.40
C GLU A 202 17.02 22.31 13.88
N THR A 203 16.28 21.47 13.14
CA THR A 203 16.24 21.54 11.67
C THR A 203 15.60 22.84 11.19
N LEU A 204 14.51 23.29 11.82
CA LEU A 204 13.87 24.55 11.44
C LEU A 204 14.79 25.75 11.66
N VAL A 205 15.54 25.78 12.76
CA VAL A 205 16.56 26.81 13.03
C VAL A 205 17.69 26.74 11.99
N ALA A 206 18.19 25.53 11.69
CA ALA A 206 19.25 25.34 10.71
C ALA A 206 18.86 25.77 9.28
N LEU A 207 17.57 25.69 8.95
CA LEU A 207 17.01 26.15 7.68
C LEU A 207 16.60 27.63 7.68
N GLY A 208 16.77 28.36 8.79
CA GLY A 208 16.38 29.76 8.91
C GLY A 208 14.87 30.00 8.92
N LEU A 209 14.08 29.00 9.36
CA LEU A 209 12.61 29.03 9.39
C LEU A 209 12.03 29.34 10.78
N ARG A 210 12.89 29.60 11.78
CA ARG A 210 12.52 30.02 13.14
C ARG A 210 13.55 30.97 13.72
#